data_AF-A0A379ATF6-F1
#
_entry.id   AF-A0A379ATF6-F1
#
_cell.length_a   1.000
_cell.length_b   1.000
_cell.length_c   1.000
_cell.angle_alpha   90.00
_cell.angle_beta   90.00
_cell.angle_gamma   90.00
#
_symmetry.space_group_name_H-M   'P 1'
#
loop_
_entity.id
_entity.type
_entity.pdbx_description
1 polymer ?
#
loop_
_entity_poly.entity_id
_entity_poly.type
_entity_poly.pdbx_seq_one_letter_code
_entity_poly.pdbx_strand_id
1 'polypeptide(L)'
;MKKTLIALAVTAMVSTAASATVIYEKDGTKIDLDGRMHFELRNDSEQRNDLRDIGSRVRVRAYHDLGEGFKVFGGAELRFSKGDGSADAIGGNLRTHRLFLGLSQKDVGTLTFGRQLHLGDHIPKANYTYDGGGNIFFDAHKKAAHFMSNKFEGFRFAADYYFGQANKSNDASSGTLGWDEGQGYGVGLFYDNTFGDFGVRFGSGYSVVTQSSGSEQDQYKLKRGGVGLEVKYDIVRVGFDWAFGKVSKQGVESGNIGFQKVAGYKASLHKNDRFLVGVKVDVTDKNAVYGQYYFAKGKKADPSAEALKMRGWMLGVDHKFNKNLVAYVEGGKGKVTQGGKVLNTREKANHRVAVGVRMLF
;
A
#
# COMPACT_ATOMS: atom_id res chain seq x y z
N MET A 1 41.52 -29.20 -2.50
CA MET A 1 41.26 -27.82 -2.95
C MET A 1 40.38 -27.12 -1.93
N LYS A 2 40.90 -26.09 -1.24
CA LYS A 2 40.16 -25.33 -0.23
C LYS A 2 39.06 -24.54 -0.92
N LYS A 3 37.79 -24.91 -0.72
CA LYS A 3 36.64 -24.12 -1.19
C LYS A 3 36.47 -22.95 -0.23
N THR A 4 37.10 -21.83 -0.55
CA THR A 4 36.85 -20.56 0.13
C THR A 4 35.45 -20.10 -0.31
N LEU A 5 34.43 -20.48 0.46
CA LEU A 5 33.11 -19.86 0.38
C LEU A 5 33.28 -18.42 0.83
N ILE A 6 33.56 -17.53 -0.12
CA ILE A 6 33.38 -16.09 0.08
C ILE A 6 31.87 -15.91 0.21
N ALA A 7 31.41 -15.87 1.46
CA ALA A 7 30.06 -15.46 1.80
C ALA A 7 29.94 -13.99 1.39
N LEU A 8 29.46 -13.77 0.17
CA LEU A 8 29.17 -12.46 -0.36
C LEU A 8 28.03 -11.88 0.48
N ALA A 9 28.35 -10.86 1.28
CA ALA A 9 27.41 -10.18 2.14
C ALA A 9 26.18 -9.72 1.32
N VAL A 10 25.02 -10.30 1.63
CA VAL A 10 23.75 -9.96 1.00
C VAL A 10 23.40 -8.53 1.38
N THR A 11 23.71 -7.59 0.49
CA THR A 11 23.25 -6.20 0.56
C THR A 11 21.73 -6.18 0.66
N ALA A 12 21.24 -5.75 1.83
CA ALA A 12 19.85 -5.77 2.30
C ALA A 12 18.89 -4.80 1.58
N MET A 13 19.16 -4.46 0.33
CA MET A 13 18.42 -3.41 -0.42
C MET A 13 17.21 -3.93 -1.19
N VAL A 14 17.01 -5.25 -1.24
CA VAL A 14 15.74 -5.82 -1.70
C VAL A 14 15.18 -6.56 -0.52
N SER A 15 14.22 -5.95 0.19
CA SER A 15 13.53 -6.51 1.36
C SER A 15 13.42 -8.03 1.27
N THR A 16 14.35 -8.74 1.91
CA THR A 16 14.19 -10.17 2.15
C THR A 16 12.94 -10.21 3.02
N ALA A 17 11.85 -10.79 2.48
CA ALA A 17 10.71 -11.03 3.36
C ALA A 17 11.27 -11.87 4.51
N ALA A 18 10.94 -11.55 5.77
CA ALA A 18 11.49 -12.26 6.93
C ALA A 18 11.19 -13.79 6.90
N SER A 19 10.32 -14.22 5.99
CA SER A 19 9.94 -15.61 5.71
C SER A 19 10.45 -16.13 4.35
N ALA A 20 11.20 -15.35 3.57
CA ALA A 20 11.69 -15.81 2.27
C ALA A 20 12.65 -17.00 2.40
N THR A 21 12.43 -18.01 1.58
CA THR A 21 13.25 -19.21 1.49
C THR A 21 14.12 -19.14 0.24
N VAL A 22 15.43 -19.31 0.40
CA VAL A 22 16.36 -19.45 -0.72
C VAL A 22 16.16 -20.83 -1.33
N ILE A 23 15.75 -20.88 -2.59
CA ILE A 23 15.50 -22.15 -3.32
C ILE A 23 16.60 -22.46 -4.34
N TYR A 24 17.46 -21.48 -4.63
CA TYR A 24 18.64 -21.65 -5.48
C TYR A 24 19.68 -20.60 -5.11
N GLU A 25 20.94 -21.03 -4.99
CA GLU A 25 22.07 -20.14 -4.80
C GLU A 25 23.34 -20.77 -5.40
N LYS A 26 23.86 -20.17 -6.47
CA LYS A 26 25.08 -20.62 -7.14
C LYS A 26 25.64 -19.53 -8.05
N ASP A 27 26.97 -19.44 -8.12
CA ASP A 27 27.69 -18.62 -9.11
C ASP A 27 27.17 -17.16 -9.19
N GLY A 28 27.02 -16.50 -8.04
CA GLY A 28 26.52 -15.12 -7.95
C GLY A 28 25.01 -14.95 -8.19
N THR A 29 24.30 -16.03 -8.52
CA THR A 29 22.86 -16.06 -8.73
C THR A 29 22.14 -16.57 -7.49
N LYS A 30 21.04 -15.91 -7.12
CA LYS A 30 20.17 -16.32 -6.02
C LYS A 30 18.70 -16.22 -6.41
N ILE A 31 17.91 -17.22 -6.03
CA ILE A 31 16.44 -17.21 -6.20
C ILE A 31 15.78 -17.44 -4.84
N ASP A 32 14.94 -16.49 -4.46
CA ASP A 32 14.14 -16.53 -3.25
C ASP A 32 12.67 -16.75 -3.60
N LEU A 33 12.00 -17.58 -2.81
CA LEU A 33 10.55 -17.75 -2.81
C LEU A 33 9.98 -17.28 -1.48
N ASP A 34 8.87 -16.56 -1.51
CA ASP A 34 8.11 -16.24 -0.32
C ASP A 34 6.62 -16.10 -0.64
N GLY A 35 5.75 -16.06 0.36
CA GLY A 35 4.34 -15.82 0.11
C GLY A 35 3.51 -15.50 1.34
N ARG A 36 2.20 -15.44 1.11
CA ARG A 36 1.21 -15.37 2.19
C ARG A 36 -0.09 -16.05 1.81
N MET A 37 -0.69 -16.71 2.79
CA MET A 37 -2.11 -17.08 2.78
C MET A 37 -2.82 -16.23 3.82
N HIS A 38 -3.89 -15.54 3.45
CA HIS A 38 -4.54 -14.56 4.31
C HIS A 38 -6.04 -14.59 4.09
N PHE A 39 -6.77 -15.09 5.08
CA PHE A 39 -8.22 -15.24 5.02
C PHE A 39 -8.91 -14.52 6.18
N GLU A 40 -10.12 -14.02 5.93
CA GLU A 40 -10.98 -13.41 6.94
C GLU A 40 -12.42 -13.91 6.82
N LEU A 41 -13.02 -14.32 7.94
CA LEU A 41 -14.46 -14.39 8.11
C LEU A 41 -14.96 -12.99 8.44
N ARG A 42 -15.89 -12.45 7.66
CA ARG A 42 -16.37 -11.06 7.77
C ARG A 42 -17.85 -10.94 8.01
N ASN A 43 -18.20 -9.93 8.79
CA ASN A 43 -19.53 -9.34 8.88
C ASN A 43 -19.41 -7.84 8.57
N ASP A 44 -19.77 -7.46 7.35
CA ASP A 44 -19.73 -6.09 6.85
C ASP A 44 -21.19 -5.59 6.64
N SER A 45 -21.47 -4.29 6.80
CA SER A 45 -22.83 -3.80 6.55
C SER A 45 -23.28 -4.03 5.12
N GLU A 46 -24.58 -4.26 4.94
CA GLU A 46 -25.23 -4.51 3.63
C GLU A 46 -24.65 -5.71 2.87
N GLN A 47 -23.99 -6.63 3.58
CA GLN A 47 -23.40 -7.84 3.02
C GLN A 47 -23.76 -9.05 3.90
N ARG A 48 -23.71 -10.24 3.29
CA ARG A 48 -23.82 -11.50 4.04
C ARG A 48 -22.51 -11.77 4.78
N ASN A 49 -22.57 -12.63 5.79
CA ASN A 49 -21.36 -13.21 6.36
C ASN A 49 -20.58 -13.93 5.25
N ASP A 50 -19.29 -13.69 5.18
CA ASP A 50 -18.47 -14.06 4.04
C ASP A 50 -17.07 -14.52 4.46
N LEU A 51 -16.50 -15.45 3.70
CA LEU A 51 -15.10 -15.85 3.82
C LEU A 51 -14.33 -15.21 2.67
N ARG A 52 -13.31 -14.42 2.98
CA ARG A 52 -12.56 -13.66 1.98
C ARG A 52 -11.08 -13.99 1.97
N ASP A 53 -10.54 -14.16 0.77
CA ASP A 53 -9.09 -14.09 0.55
C ASP A 53 -8.63 -12.61 0.49
N ILE A 54 -7.77 -12.25 1.43
CA ILE A 54 -7.20 -10.91 1.61
C ILE A 54 -5.85 -10.83 0.89
N GLY A 55 -5.87 -11.20 -0.39
CA GLY A 55 -4.72 -11.11 -1.27
C GLY A 55 -3.62 -12.10 -0.91
N SER A 56 -3.96 -13.38 -0.78
CA SER A 56 -3.03 -14.51 -0.79
C SER A 56 -2.19 -14.48 -2.06
N ARG A 57 -0.91 -14.85 -1.93
CA ARG A 57 0.11 -14.64 -2.97
C ARG A 57 1.32 -15.53 -2.82
N VAL A 58 1.99 -15.76 -3.94
CA VAL A 58 3.35 -16.31 -4.03
C VAL A 58 4.22 -15.28 -4.73
N ARG A 59 5.45 -15.10 -4.24
CA ARG A 59 6.47 -14.24 -4.82
C ARG A 59 7.72 -15.03 -5.12
N VAL A 60 8.29 -14.78 -6.29
CA VAL A 60 9.61 -15.28 -6.68
C VAL A 60 10.47 -14.10 -7.05
N ARG A 61 11.71 -14.08 -6.56
CA ARG A 61 12.69 -13.03 -6.87
C ARG A 61 14.01 -13.68 -7.24
N ALA A 62 14.57 -13.25 -8.36
CA ALA A 62 15.88 -13.69 -8.84
C ALA A 62 16.85 -12.52 -8.80
N TYR A 63 18.08 -12.80 -8.39
CA TYR A 63 19.16 -11.83 -8.25
C TYR A 63 20.40 -12.39 -8.93
N HIS A 64 21.19 -11.51 -9.53
CA HIS A 64 22.52 -11.83 -10.01
C HIS A 64 23.49 -10.70 -9.66
N ASP A 65 24.59 -11.06 -9.01
CA ASP A 65 25.69 -10.13 -8.74
C ASP A 65 26.48 -9.88 -10.03
N LEU A 66 26.68 -8.61 -10.37
CA LEU A 66 27.44 -8.18 -11.54
C LEU A 66 28.89 -7.80 -11.17
N GLY A 67 29.23 -7.78 -9.88
CA GLY A 67 30.49 -7.26 -9.38
C GLY A 67 30.46 -5.74 -9.15
N GLU A 68 31.54 -5.22 -8.53
CA GLU A 68 31.74 -3.78 -8.29
C GLU A 68 30.59 -3.09 -7.54
N GLY A 69 29.82 -3.86 -6.76
CA GLY A 69 28.66 -3.37 -6.02
C GLY A 69 27.39 -3.22 -6.85
N PHE A 70 27.37 -3.66 -8.11
CA PHE A 70 26.19 -3.72 -8.97
C PHE A 70 25.47 -5.06 -8.85
N LYS A 71 24.14 -5.01 -8.82
CA LYS A 71 23.27 -6.20 -8.79
C LYS A 71 22.07 -5.99 -9.70
N VAL A 72 21.82 -6.95 -10.59
CA VAL A 72 20.55 -7.00 -11.34
C VAL A 72 19.59 -7.95 -10.64
N PHE A 73 18.31 -7.63 -10.68
CA PHE A 73 17.28 -8.49 -10.10
C PHE A 73 15.93 -8.33 -10.80
N GLY A 74 15.07 -9.31 -10.61
CA GLY A 74 13.69 -9.28 -11.07
C GLY A 74 12.78 -9.99 -10.09
N GLY A 75 11.50 -9.62 -10.11
CA GLY A 75 10.51 -10.19 -9.19
C GLY A 75 9.13 -10.31 -9.82
N ALA A 76 8.44 -11.39 -9.47
CA ALA A 76 7.05 -11.62 -9.80
C ALA A 76 6.23 -11.88 -8.53
N GLU A 77 5.03 -11.31 -8.45
CA GLU A 77 4.01 -11.64 -7.44
C GLU A 77 2.78 -12.18 -8.13
N LEU A 78 2.45 -13.45 -7.86
CA LEU A 78 1.22 -14.09 -8.29
C LEU A 78 0.18 -13.98 -7.17
N ARG A 79 -1.04 -13.57 -7.51
CA ARG A 79 -2.19 -13.54 -6.59
C ARG A 79 -3.29 -14.43 -7.11
N PHE A 80 -4.14 -14.90 -6.19
CA PHE A 80 -5.21 -15.85 -6.46
C PHE A 80 -6.61 -15.24 -6.29
N SER A 81 -6.70 -13.94 -5.96
CA SER A 81 -7.95 -13.26 -5.62
C SER A 81 -8.03 -11.82 -6.11
N LYS A 82 -9.23 -11.35 -6.47
CA LYS A 82 -9.52 -9.93 -6.77
C LYS A 82 -9.88 -9.10 -5.53
N GLY A 83 -10.17 -9.75 -4.39
CA GLY A 83 -10.52 -9.08 -3.14
C GLY A 83 -11.86 -8.34 -3.19
N ASP A 84 -12.72 -8.69 -4.15
CA ASP A 84 -14.06 -8.11 -4.35
C ASP A 84 -15.15 -8.83 -3.54
N GLY A 85 -14.81 -9.93 -2.86
CA GLY A 85 -15.75 -10.72 -2.05
C GLY A 85 -16.70 -11.59 -2.87
N SER A 86 -16.45 -11.78 -4.18
CA SER A 86 -17.20 -12.74 -4.99
C SER A 86 -16.83 -14.19 -4.65
N ALA A 87 -17.71 -15.16 -4.94
CA ALA A 87 -17.42 -16.58 -4.71
C ALA A 87 -16.18 -17.06 -5.49
N ASP A 88 -16.01 -16.57 -6.72
CA ASP A 88 -14.83 -16.83 -7.56
C ASP A 88 -13.58 -16.06 -7.11
N ALA A 89 -13.69 -15.22 -6.07
CA ALA A 89 -12.57 -14.45 -5.56
C ALA A 89 -11.54 -15.31 -4.83
N ILE A 90 -11.84 -16.56 -4.44
CA ILE A 90 -10.88 -17.47 -3.81
C ILE A 90 -10.42 -18.50 -4.86
N GLY A 91 -9.16 -18.41 -5.28
CA GLY A 91 -8.55 -19.38 -6.21
C GLY A 91 -8.95 -19.19 -7.68
N GLY A 92 -10.11 -18.62 -7.98
CA GLY A 92 -10.60 -18.37 -9.34
C GLY A 92 -9.90 -17.23 -10.09
N ASN A 93 -8.92 -16.54 -9.48
CA ASN A 93 -8.24 -15.42 -10.12
C ASN A 93 -6.72 -15.43 -9.98
N LEU A 94 -6.06 -16.43 -10.60
CA LEU A 94 -4.61 -16.39 -10.76
C LEU A 94 -4.20 -15.24 -11.70
N ARG A 95 -3.41 -14.30 -11.19
CA ARG A 95 -2.84 -13.22 -11.99
C ARG A 95 -1.48 -12.75 -11.50
N THR A 96 -0.69 -12.19 -12.41
CA THR A 96 0.51 -11.44 -12.08
C THR A 96 0.14 -10.07 -11.51
N HIS A 97 0.25 -9.94 -10.19
CA HIS A 97 0.00 -8.68 -9.49
C HIS A 97 1.20 -7.74 -9.55
N ARG A 98 2.43 -8.27 -9.56
CA ARG A 98 3.67 -7.49 -9.75
C ARG A 98 4.60 -8.21 -10.70
N LEU A 99 5.31 -7.43 -11.50
CA LEU A 99 6.36 -7.89 -12.41
C LEU A 99 7.29 -6.71 -12.66
N PHE A 100 8.54 -6.85 -12.26
CA PHE A 100 9.52 -5.78 -12.39
C PHE A 100 10.94 -6.34 -12.53
N LEU A 101 11.81 -5.48 -13.05
CA LEU A 101 13.26 -5.67 -13.11
C LEU A 101 13.93 -4.48 -12.41
N GLY A 102 15.15 -4.66 -11.91
CA GLY A 102 15.91 -3.57 -11.32
C GLY A 102 17.41 -3.77 -11.37
N LEU A 103 18.10 -2.64 -11.21
CA LEU A 103 19.53 -2.53 -11.01
C LEU A 103 19.76 -1.82 -9.67
N SER A 104 20.64 -2.37 -8.85
CA SER A 104 21.05 -1.77 -7.58
C SER A 104 22.54 -1.52 -7.58
N GLN A 105 22.96 -0.39 -7.01
CA GLN A 105 24.35 -0.07 -6.73
C GLN A 105 24.50 0.20 -5.22
N LYS A 106 25.52 -0.41 -4.59
CA LYS A 106 25.69 -0.49 -3.13
C LYS A 106 25.88 0.84 -2.38
N ASP A 107 26.31 1.89 -3.06
CA ASP A 107 26.59 3.23 -2.53
C ASP A 107 25.54 4.27 -2.97
N VAL A 108 24.79 4.00 -4.03
CA VAL A 108 23.79 4.93 -4.60
C VAL A 108 22.36 4.56 -4.21
N GLY A 109 21.90 3.37 -4.59
CA GLY A 109 20.50 2.99 -4.43
C GLY A 109 20.03 1.98 -5.48
N THR A 110 18.72 1.93 -5.64
CA THR A 110 18.04 0.93 -6.47
C THR A 110 17.11 1.61 -7.46
N LEU A 111 17.27 1.30 -8.74
CA LEU A 111 16.39 1.71 -9.83
C LEU A 111 15.64 0.48 -10.36
N THR A 112 14.33 0.59 -10.50
CA THR A 112 13.46 -0.51 -10.92
C THR A 112 12.44 -0.05 -11.96
N PHE A 113 12.01 -0.98 -12.80
CA PHE A 113 11.04 -0.77 -13.86
C PHE A 113 9.96 -1.85 -13.84
N GLY A 114 8.69 -1.44 -13.92
CA GLY A 114 7.56 -2.35 -14.10
C GLY A 114 6.40 -2.05 -13.15
N ARG A 115 5.64 -3.11 -12.83
CA ARG A 115 4.53 -3.08 -11.89
C ARG A 115 5.01 -3.49 -10.51
N GLN A 116 5.10 -2.53 -9.60
CA GLN A 116 5.77 -2.70 -8.30
C GLN A 116 5.13 -1.84 -7.20
N LEU A 117 5.78 -1.77 -6.04
CA LEU A 117 5.47 -0.74 -5.04
C LEU A 117 6.21 0.54 -5.39
N HIS A 118 5.61 1.67 -5.06
CA HIS A 118 6.11 2.99 -5.40
C HIS A 118 6.31 3.81 -4.13
N LEU A 119 6.84 5.03 -4.25
CA LEU A 119 7.20 5.82 -3.08
C LEU A 119 6.01 6.02 -2.11
N GLY A 120 4.79 6.13 -2.62
CA GLY A 120 3.61 6.37 -1.79
C GLY A 120 3.20 5.19 -0.91
N ASP A 121 3.52 3.95 -1.29
CA ASP A 121 3.36 2.77 -0.43
C ASP A 121 4.22 2.86 0.84
N HIS A 122 5.32 3.61 0.76
CA HIS A 122 6.26 3.79 1.87
C HIS A 122 5.90 4.99 2.75
N ILE A 123 4.86 5.78 2.45
CA ILE A 123 4.50 6.97 3.25
C ILE A 123 3.74 6.59 4.53
N PRO A 124 2.63 5.82 4.48
CA PRO A 124 1.83 5.52 5.68
C PRO A 124 2.63 4.81 6.77
N LYS A 125 2.32 5.14 8.02
CA LYS A 125 2.92 4.56 9.24
C LYS A 125 1.90 4.25 10.32
N ALA A 126 0.70 4.78 10.24
CA ALA A 126 -0.26 4.74 11.33
C ALA A 126 -1.31 3.61 11.23
N ASN A 127 -1.33 2.85 10.13
CA ASN A 127 -2.25 1.71 9.99
C ASN A 127 -1.67 0.45 10.67
N TYR A 128 -2.32 0.02 11.75
CA TYR A 128 -1.96 -1.20 12.49
C TYR A 128 -2.85 -2.40 12.17
N THR A 129 -3.94 -2.18 11.43
CA THR A 129 -4.85 -3.25 11.04
C THR A 129 -4.33 -4.12 9.90
N TYR A 130 -4.86 -5.34 9.79
CA TYR A 130 -4.42 -6.35 8.82
C TYR A 130 -4.94 -6.10 7.40
N ASP A 131 -6.04 -5.37 7.22
CA ASP A 131 -6.62 -5.05 5.89
C ASP A 131 -7.21 -3.61 5.78
N GLY A 132 -6.99 -2.74 6.76
CA GLY A 132 -7.42 -1.34 6.67
C GLY A 132 -6.75 -0.54 5.54
N GLY A 133 -5.55 -0.97 5.11
CA GLY A 133 -4.74 -0.28 4.10
C GLY A 133 -4.08 0.99 4.64
N GLY A 134 -3.09 1.50 3.91
CA GLY A 134 -2.40 2.74 4.26
C GLY A 134 -3.25 3.98 3.99
N ASN A 135 -3.05 5.06 4.75
CA ASN A 135 -3.70 6.34 4.49
C ASN A 135 -2.91 7.14 3.44
N ILE A 136 -3.06 6.80 2.17
CA ILE A 136 -2.44 7.53 1.04
C ILE A 136 -3.32 7.43 -0.22
N PHE A 137 -3.19 8.39 -1.15
CA PHE A 137 -3.98 8.43 -2.39
C PHE A 137 -3.23 7.92 -3.63
N PHE A 138 -1.97 7.55 -3.46
CA PHE A 138 -1.10 7.10 -4.54
C PHE A 138 -0.18 6.02 -3.98
N ASP A 139 -0.55 4.77 -4.19
CA ASP A 139 0.16 3.58 -3.71
C ASP A 139 0.26 2.51 -4.80
N ALA A 140 -0.10 2.87 -6.04
CA ALA A 140 -0.04 1.95 -7.15
C ALA A 140 0.06 2.69 -8.47
N HIS A 141 0.85 2.11 -9.35
CA HIS A 141 0.90 2.40 -10.76
C HIS A 141 1.35 1.13 -11.50
N LYS A 142 0.75 0.80 -12.65
CA LYS A 142 1.10 -0.45 -13.35
C LYS A 142 2.41 -0.36 -14.14
N LYS A 143 2.81 0.84 -14.53
CA LYS A 143 4.01 1.07 -15.35
C LYS A 143 4.82 2.20 -14.76
N ALA A 144 5.88 1.89 -14.01
CA ALA A 144 6.70 2.93 -13.41
C ALA A 144 8.18 2.63 -13.52
N ALA A 145 8.97 3.70 -13.48
CA ALA A 145 10.35 3.67 -13.04
C ALA A 145 10.37 4.20 -11.60
N HIS A 146 11.02 3.48 -10.70
CA HIS A 146 11.13 3.85 -9.29
C HIS A 146 12.60 3.81 -8.89
N PHE A 147 13.09 4.94 -8.39
CA PHE A 147 14.37 5.05 -7.73
C PHE A 147 14.18 5.25 -6.23
N MET A 148 14.97 4.54 -5.43
CA MET A 148 15.12 4.76 -3.99
C MET A 148 16.61 4.75 -3.65
N SER A 149 17.08 5.78 -2.96
CA SER A 149 18.47 5.82 -2.49
C SER A 149 18.74 4.72 -1.45
N ASN A 150 20.01 4.38 -1.29
CA ASN A 150 20.46 3.71 -0.06
C ASN A 150 20.18 4.60 1.15
N LYS A 151 20.12 3.98 2.33
CA LYS A 151 19.96 4.72 3.59
C LYS A 151 21.26 5.44 3.94
N PHE A 152 21.16 6.72 4.27
CA PHE A 152 22.25 7.54 4.78
C PHE A 152 21.79 8.24 6.08
N GLU A 153 22.41 7.90 7.22
CA GLU A 153 22.04 8.45 8.53
C GLU A 153 20.53 8.38 8.85
N GLY A 154 19.89 7.28 8.45
CA GLY A 154 18.45 7.08 8.60
C GLY A 154 17.60 7.62 7.44
N PHE A 155 18.13 8.51 6.60
CA PHE A 155 17.41 9.13 5.49
C PHE A 155 17.44 8.31 4.20
N ARG A 156 16.36 8.40 3.42
CA ARG A 156 16.25 7.91 2.04
C ARG A 156 15.44 8.86 1.19
N PHE A 157 15.76 8.93 -0.10
CA PHE A 157 15.04 9.72 -1.09
C PHE A 157 14.49 8.82 -2.17
N ALA A 158 13.29 9.11 -2.66
CA ALA A 158 12.70 8.38 -3.77
C ALA A 158 12.23 9.32 -4.87
N ALA A 159 12.31 8.83 -6.11
CA ALA A 159 11.75 9.47 -7.28
C ALA A 159 11.04 8.42 -8.14
N ASP A 160 9.82 8.73 -8.53
CA ASP A 160 9.00 7.90 -9.41
C ASP A 160 8.74 8.63 -10.72
N TYR A 161 8.80 7.89 -11.82
CA TYR A 161 8.18 8.28 -13.07
C TYR A 161 7.09 7.27 -13.43
N TYR A 162 5.87 7.76 -13.65
CA TYR A 162 4.70 6.97 -14.00
C TYR A 162 4.45 7.10 -15.50
N PHE A 163 4.39 5.97 -16.21
CA PHE A 163 4.22 5.93 -17.65
C PHE A 163 2.75 5.75 -18.04
N GLY A 164 2.23 6.63 -18.90
CA GLY A 164 0.91 6.42 -19.50
C GLY A 164 0.84 5.16 -20.37
N GLN A 165 -0.35 4.86 -20.87
CA GLN A 165 -0.51 3.80 -21.86
C GLN A 165 0.05 4.23 -23.22
N ALA A 166 0.68 3.28 -23.93
CA ALA A 166 1.20 3.55 -25.29
C ALA A 166 0.06 3.77 -26.29
N ASN A 167 -1.06 3.05 -26.10
CA ASN A 167 -2.29 3.25 -26.87
C ASN A 167 -3.06 4.42 -26.27
N LYS A 168 -3.19 5.50 -27.04
CA LYS A 168 -3.94 6.71 -26.67
C LYS A 168 -5.43 6.60 -26.99
N SER A 169 -5.84 5.67 -27.85
CA SER A 169 -7.24 5.34 -28.13
C SER A 169 -7.74 4.24 -27.19
N ASN A 170 -9.00 4.35 -26.78
CA ASN A 170 -9.73 3.47 -25.86
C ASN A 170 -9.92 2.01 -26.37
N ASP A 171 -9.09 1.54 -27.29
CA ASP A 171 -9.20 0.18 -27.81
C ASP A 171 -8.53 -0.78 -26.83
N ALA A 172 -9.36 -1.66 -26.28
CA ALA A 172 -9.03 -2.61 -25.23
C ALA A 172 -7.67 -3.29 -25.49
N SER A 173 -6.68 -3.01 -24.64
CA SER A 173 -5.60 -3.98 -24.47
C SER A 173 -6.12 -5.06 -23.52
N SER A 174 -6.24 -6.30 -24.01
CA SER A 174 -6.72 -7.49 -23.27
C SER A 174 -8.21 -7.51 -22.87
N GLY A 175 -9.12 -7.04 -23.72
CA GLY A 175 -10.57 -7.23 -23.52
C GLY A 175 -11.14 -6.50 -22.29
N THR A 176 -10.40 -5.53 -21.75
CA THR A 176 -10.88 -4.61 -20.70
C THR A 176 -10.64 -3.19 -21.20
N LEU A 177 -11.65 -2.31 -21.12
CA LEU A 177 -11.52 -0.88 -21.41
C LEU A 177 -10.27 -0.35 -20.70
N GLY A 178 -9.26 0.07 -21.46
CA GLY A 178 -7.93 0.37 -20.95
C GLY A 178 -7.95 1.64 -20.13
N TRP A 179 -7.93 1.53 -18.80
CA TRP A 179 -7.69 2.68 -17.93
C TRP A 179 -6.27 3.19 -18.21
N ASP A 180 -6.15 4.38 -18.79
CA ASP A 180 -4.89 5.13 -18.71
C ASP A 180 -4.72 5.56 -17.24
N GLU A 181 -3.87 4.84 -16.51
CA GLU A 181 -3.49 5.20 -15.13
C GLU A 181 -2.67 6.48 -15.09
N GLY A 182 -2.23 6.97 -16.26
CA GLY A 182 -1.76 8.32 -16.45
C GLY A 182 -0.26 8.48 -16.32
N GLN A 183 0.29 9.41 -17.08
CA GLN A 183 1.70 9.78 -16.94
C GLN A 183 1.93 10.86 -15.88
N GLY A 184 3.04 10.77 -15.17
CA GLY A 184 3.35 11.69 -14.09
C GLY A 184 4.67 11.40 -13.39
N TYR A 185 4.88 12.06 -12.27
CA TYR A 185 6.04 11.83 -11.42
C TYR A 185 5.67 11.91 -9.94
N GLY A 186 6.56 11.40 -9.11
CA GLY A 186 6.50 11.57 -7.67
C GLY A 186 7.90 11.74 -7.07
N VAL A 187 7.97 12.44 -5.95
CA VAL A 187 9.19 12.55 -5.13
C VAL A 187 8.84 12.28 -3.66
N GLY A 188 9.78 11.69 -2.93
CA GLY A 188 9.58 11.33 -1.53
C GLY A 188 10.85 11.42 -0.69
N LEU A 189 10.64 11.68 0.60
CA LEU A 189 11.65 11.69 1.64
C LEU A 189 11.21 10.74 2.75
N PHE A 190 12.12 9.88 3.17
CA PHE A 190 11.88 8.91 4.23
C PHE A 190 12.98 9.00 5.27
N TYR A 191 12.61 8.70 6.50
CA TYR A 191 13.54 8.61 7.60
C TYR A 191 13.15 7.43 8.49
N ASP A 192 14.11 6.60 8.87
CA ASP A 192 13.90 5.59 9.87
C ASP A 192 15.17 5.31 10.67
N ASN A 193 15.07 5.53 11.99
CA ASN A 193 16.18 5.34 12.92
C ASN A 193 15.67 4.89 14.30
N THR A 194 16.57 4.33 15.10
CA THR A 194 16.31 3.86 16.46
C THR A 194 17.38 4.39 17.40
N PHE A 195 16.96 4.98 18.51
CA PHE A 195 17.79 5.60 19.55
C PHE A 195 17.49 4.92 20.88
N GLY A 196 18.27 3.90 21.24
CA GLY A 196 17.93 3.03 22.37
C GLY A 196 16.55 2.39 22.17
N ASP A 197 15.63 2.61 23.10
CA ASP A 197 14.27 2.06 23.04
C ASP A 197 13.31 2.88 22.17
N PHE A 198 13.76 4.03 21.66
CA PHE A 198 12.95 4.95 20.88
C PHE A 198 13.16 4.75 19.37
N GLY A 199 12.14 4.27 18.67
CA GLY A 199 12.14 4.14 17.22
C GLY A 199 11.35 5.27 16.55
N VAL A 200 11.89 5.86 15.49
CA VAL A 200 11.20 6.87 14.67
C VAL A 200 11.14 6.40 13.23
N ARG A 201 9.96 6.47 12.63
CA ARG A 201 9.76 6.26 11.19
C ARG A 201 8.93 7.39 10.62
N PHE A 202 9.45 8.04 9.60
CA PHE A 202 8.79 9.12 8.89
C PHE A 202 8.82 8.86 7.38
N GLY A 203 7.77 9.26 6.69
CA GLY A 203 7.70 9.28 5.25
C GLY A 203 6.90 10.49 4.78
N SER A 204 7.33 11.11 3.70
CA SER A 204 6.62 12.18 3.03
C SER A 204 6.77 12.02 1.53
N GLY A 205 5.77 12.46 0.78
CA GLY A 205 5.89 12.50 -0.66
C GLY A 205 4.77 13.25 -1.34
N TYR A 206 5.01 13.54 -2.61
CA TYR A 206 4.13 14.27 -3.48
C TYR A 206 4.20 13.70 -4.89
N SER A 207 3.05 13.59 -5.54
CA SER A 207 2.94 13.14 -6.93
C SER A 207 1.97 14.00 -7.72
N VAL A 208 2.25 14.11 -9.02
CA VAL A 208 1.36 14.70 -10.01
C VAL A 208 1.20 13.71 -11.13
N VAL A 209 -0.02 13.23 -11.35
CA VAL A 209 -0.32 12.29 -12.43
C VAL A 209 -1.43 12.86 -13.30
N THR A 210 -1.25 12.80 -14.61
CA THR A 210 -2.26 13.15 -15.60
C THR A 210 -3.33 12.09 -15.61
N GLN A 211 -4.60 12.44 -15.55
CA GLN A 211 -5.72 11.50 -15.64
C GLN A 211 -6.63 11.95 -16.78
N SER A 212 -7.39 11.03 -17.36
CA SER A 212 -8.40 11.32 -18.38
C SER A 212 -9.63 10.43 -18.17
N SER A 213 -10.79 10.89 -18.62
CA SER A 213 -12.02 10.09 -18.73
C SER A 213 -12.26 9.54 -20.16
N GLY A 214 -11.27 9.59 -21.04
CA GLY A 214 -11.33 8.97 -22.37
C GLY A 214 -10.92 9.87 -23.55
N SER A 215 -10.70 11.17 -23.33
CA SER A 215 -10.20 12.09 -24.35
C SER A 215 -9.09 13.01 -23.83
N GLU A 216 -8.34 13.64 -24.73
CA GLU A 216 -7.31 14.62 -24.35
C GLU A 216 -7.92 15.89 -23.71
N GLN A 217 -9.10 16.32 -24.17
CA GLN A 217 -9.79 17.50 -23.67
C GLN A 217 -10.26 17.31 -22.21
N ASP A 218 -10.48 16.06 -21.80
CA ASP A 218 -10.86 15.69 -20.44
C ASP A 218 -9.67 15.49 -19.50
N GLN A 219 -8.45 15.71 -19.99
CA GLN A 219 -7.28 15.54 -19.15
C GLN A 219 -7.24 16.56 -18.00
N TYR A 220 -6.82 16.07 -16.84
CA TYR A 220 -6.55 16.89 -15.67
C TYR A 220 -5.36 16.32 -14.90
N LYS A 221 -4.71 17.14 -14.07
CA LYS A 221 -3.66 16.66 -13.16
C LYS A 221 -4.29 16.33 -11.82
N LEU A 222 -4.02 15.13 -11.32
CA LEU A 222 -4.33 14.72 -9.96
C LEU A 222 -3.07 14.89 -9.12
N LYS A 223 -3.09 15.91 -8.25
CA LYS A 223 -2.02 16.22 -7.30
C LYS A 223 -2.30 15.49 -6.00
N ARG A 224 -1.36 14.69 -5.52
CA ARG A 224 -1.54 13.87 -4.30
C ARG A 224 -0.28 13.94 -3.47
N GLY A 225 -0.42 13.84 -2.16
CA GLY A 225 0.72 13.87 -1.27
C GLY A 225 0.33 13.46 0.13
N GLY A 226 1.30 13.44 1.02
CA GLY A 226 1.04 13.14 2.41
C GLY A 226 2.30 12.97 3.23
N VAL A 227 2.08 12.79 4.53
CA VAL A 227 3.09 12.44 5.52
C VAL A 227 2.60 11.25 6.34
N GLY A 228 3.52 10.42 6.78
CA GLY A 228 3.30 9.39 7.79
C GLY A 228 4.41 9.43 8.81
N LEU A 229 4.06 9.33 10.08
CA LEU A 229 4.96 9.32 11.22
C LEU A 229 4.56 8.16 12.13
N GLU A 230 5.53 7.41 12.62
CA GLU A 230 5.39 6.48 13.71
C GLU A 230 6.52 6.72 14.71
N VAL A 231 6.14 6.74 15.98
CA VAL A 231 7.05 6.70 17.12
C VAL A 231 6.79 5.40 17.86
N LYS A 232 7.85 4.66 18.13
CA LYS A 232 7.86 3.48 18.97
C LYS A 232 8.63 3.79 20.25
N TYR A 233 8.08 3.45 21.40
CA TYR A 233 8.80 3.40 22.67
C TYR A 233 8.42 2.11 23.38
N ASP A 234 9.43 1.24 23.59
CA ASP A 234 9.24 -0.08 24.20
C ASP A 234 8.11 -0.89 23.50
N ILE A 235 7.03 -1.21 24.22
CA ILE A 235 5.90 -1.97 23.69
C ILE A 235 4.85 -1.11 22.96
N VAL A 236 4.97 0.21 22.99
CA VAL A 236 3.96 1.15 22.46
C VAL A 236 4.41 1.73 21.12
N ARG A 237 3.51 1.76 20.15
CA ARG A 237 3.65 2.51 18.89
C ARG A 237 2.49 3.48 18.74
N VAL A 238 2.82 4.71 18.36
CA VAL A 238 1.85 5.75 18.02
C VAL A 238 2.16 6.26 16.62
N GLY A 239 1.15 6.27 15.77
CA GLY A 239 1.27 6.68 14.39
C GLY A 239 0.32 7.82 14.04
N PHE A 240 0.75 8.68 13.12
CA PHE A 240 -0.05 9.70 12.47
C PHE A 240 0.21 9.70 10.96
N ASP A 241 -0.85 9.62 10.17
CA ASP A 241 -0.79 9.81 8.72
C ASP A 241 -1.73 10.95 8.30
N TRP A 242 -1.25 11.82 7.41
CA TRP A 242 -2.07 12.76 6.65
C TRP A 242 -1.83 12.55 5.16
N ALA A 243 -2.91 12.50 4.38
CA ALA A 243 -2.87 12.44 2.92
C ALA A 243 -3.80 13.50 2.34
N PHE A 244 -3.37 14.13 1.26
CA PHE A 244 -4.20 15.05 0.48
C PHE A 244 -4.26 14.64 -0.98
N GLY A 245 -5.38 14.97 -1.60
CA GLY A 245 -5.61 14.84 -3.03
C GLY A 245 -6.33 16.07 -3.56
N LYS A 246 -5.93 16.55 -4.74
CA LYS A 246 -6.55 17.70 -5.41
C LYS A 246 -6.53 17.53 -6.93
N VAL A 247 -7.69 17.69 -7.54
CA VAL A 247 -7.85 17.79 -8.99
C VAL A 247 -7.46 19.20 -9.44
N SER A 248 -6.66 19.33 -10.50
CA SER A 248 -6.20 20.64 -11.00
C SER A 248 -7.25 21.39 -11.82
N LYS A 249 -8.14 20.67 -12.51
CA LYS A 249 -9.15 21.21 -13.41
C LYS A 249 -10.42 21.56 -12.61
N GLN A 250 -10.90 22.79 -12.74
CA GLN A 250 -12.16 23.21 -12.12
C GLN A 250 -13.34 22.41 -12.69
N GLY A 251 -14.39 22.23 -11.90
CA GLY A 251 -15.57 21.45 -12.31
C GLY A 251 -15.36 19.93 -12.36
N VAL A 252 -14.13 19.43 -12.13
CA VAL A 252 -13.80 18.01 -12.22
C VAL A 252 -13.58 17.38 -10.85
N GLU A 253 -14.07 16.16 -10.68
CA GLU A 253 -13.91 15.32 -9.49
C GLU A 253 -13.23 14.00 -9.86
N SER A 254 -12.57 13.37 -8.88
CA SER A 254 -11.93 12.08 -9.06
C SER A 254 -12.28 11.11 -7.93
N GLY A 255 -12.63 9.87 -8.30
CA GLY A 255 -12.82 8.77 -7.35
C GLY A 255 -11.51 8.28 -6.72
N ASN A 256 -10.36 8.63 -7.32
CA ASN A 256 -9.02 8.25 -6.83
C ASN A 256 -8.61 9.00 -5.56
N ILE A 257 -9.44 9.95 -5.08
CA ILE A 257 -9.23 10.68 -3.83
C ILE A 257 -10.40 10.53 -2.85
N GLY A 258 -11.08 9.37 -2.86
CA GLY A 258 -12.21 9.05 -1.98
C GLY A 258 -11.86 8.73 -0.51
N PHE A 259 -12.83 8.28 0.28
CA PHE A 259 -12.66 8.03 1.72
C PHE A 259 -12.09 6.63 2.04
N GLN A 260 -11.67 6.41 3.29
CA GLN A 260 -11.14 5.13 3.75
C GLN A 260 -12.20 4.02 3.72
N LYS A 261 -11.73 2.77 3.49
CA LYS A 261 -12.58 1.58 3.35
C LYS A 261 -13.59 1.41 4.49
N VAL A 262 -13.21 1.71 5.73
CA VAL A 262 -14.09 1.58 6.91
C VAL A 262 -15.37 2.41 6.79
N ALA A 263 -15.32 3.53 6.05
CA ALA A 263 -16.50 4.36 5.82
C ALA A 263 -17.52 3.70 4.90
N GLY A 264 -17.13 2.73 4.06
CA GLY A 264 -18.05 2.05 3.13
C GLY A 264 -18.76 2.98 2.14
N TYR A 265 -18.21 4.16 1.86
CA TYR A 265 -18.83 5.17 1.01
C TYR A 265 -17.89 5.59 -0.13
N LYS A 266 -18.33 5.38 -1.37
CA LYS A 266 -17.60 5.79 -2.57
C LYS A 266 -17.96 7.22 -2.91
N ALA A 267 -16.95 8.07 -3.10
CA ALA A 267 -17.13 9.46 -3.47
C ALA A 267 -16.07 9.87 -4.50
N SER A 268 -16.51 10.55 -5.56
CA SER A 268 -15.63 11.40 -6.35
C SER A 268 -15.55 12.77 -5.67
N LEU A 269 -14.35 13.34 -5.57
CA LEU A 269 -14.09 14.61 -4.91
C LEU A 269 -13.16 15.46 -5.75
N HIS A 270 -13.25 16.79 -5.62
CA HIS A 270 -12.30 17.72 -6.22
C HIS A 270 -11.07 17.91 -5.32
N LYS A 271 -11.27 17.91 -4.01
CA LYS A 271 -10.20 17.91 -3.00
C LYS A 271 -10.57 17.00 -1.84
N ASN A 272 -9.59 16.31 -1.26
CA ASN A 272 -9.78 15.57 -0.02
C ASN A 272 -8.53 15.65 0.87
N ASP A 273 -8.74 15.86 2.16
CA ASP A 273 -7.74 15.75 3.22
C ASP A 273 -8.15 14.61 4.15
N ARG A 274 -7.31 13.58 4.26
CA ARG A 274 -7.53 12.36 5.06
C ARG A 274 -6.48 12.21 6.13
N PHE A 275 -6.92 11.84 7.32
CA PHE A 275 -6.09 11.67 8.50
C PHE A 275 -6.33 10.31 9.14
N LEU A 276 -5.29 9.74 9.71
CA LEU A 276 -5.33 8.51 10.49
C LEU A 276 -4.41 8.67 11.69
N VAL A 277 -4.94 8.42 12.89
CA VAL A 277 -4.14 8.29 14.11
C VAL A 277 -4.26 6.85 14.57
N GLY A 278 -3.13 6.19 14.82
CA GLY A 278 -3.09 4.80 15.25
C GLY A 278 -2.30 4.64 16.55
N VAL A 279 -2.68 3.66 17.36
CA VAL A 279 -1.92 3.21 18.52
C VAL A 279 -1.87 1.69 18.50
N LYS A 280 -0.70 1.12 18.79
CA LYS A 280 -0.52 -0.33 19.00
C LYS A 280 0.30 -0.57 20.26
N VAL A 281 -0.12 -1.52 21.06
CA VAL A 281 0.57 -1.96 22.28
C VAL A 281 0.83 -3.46 22.18
N ASP A 282 2.10 -3.85 22.17
CA ASP A 282 2.52 -5.25 22.25
C ASP A 282 2.40 -5.71 23.72
N VAL A 283 1.20 -6.17 24.12
CA VAL A 283 0.89 -6.59 25.51
C VAL A 283 1.79 -7.72 26.00
N THR A 284 2.19 -8.59 25.07
CA THR A 284 3.22 -9.64 25.28
C THR A 284 3.97 -9.82 23.96
N ASP A 285 5.04 -10.61 23.95
CA ASP A 285 5.78 -10.94 22.71
C ASP A 285 4.90 -11.53 21.60
N LYS A 286 3.79 -12.18 21.97
CA LYS A 286 2.86 -12.84 21.04
C LYS A 286 1.56 -12.09 20.81
N ASN A 287 1.17 -11.18 21.69
CA ASN A 287 -0.15 -10.56 21.65
C ASN A 287 -0.04 -9.05 21.57
N ALA A 288 -0.80 -8.44 20.69
CA ALA A 288 -0.94 -7.00 20.64
C ALA A 288 -2.39 -6.56 20.58
N VAL A 289 -2.65 -5.38 21.15
CA VAL A 289 -3.91 -4.65 21.00
C VAL A 289 -3.62 -3.38 20.21
N TYR A 290 -4.53 -2.99 19.33
CA TYR A 290 -4.35 -1.80 18.52
C TYR A 290 -5.69 -1.14 18.20
N GLY A 291 -5.61 0.15 17.94
CA GLY A 291 -6.74 0.97 17.57
C GLY A 291 -6.32 2.10 16.65
N GLN A 292 -7.25 2.55 15.83
CA GLN A 292 -7.01 3.68 14.95
C GLN A 292 -8.29 4.47 14.70
N TYR A 293 -8.12 5.79 14.59
CA TYR A 293 -9.18 6.74 14.32
C TYR A 293 -8.92 7.45 12.99
N TYR A 294 -9.96 7.51 12.18
CA TYR A 294 -9.95 8.08 10.85
C TYR A 294 -10.80 9.33 10.82
N PHE A 295 -10.31 10.32 10.10
CA PHE A 295 -11.12 11.47 9.76
C PHE A 295 -10.72 12.11 8.45
N ALA A 296 -11.69 12.70 7.76
CA ALA A 296 -11.42 13.37 6.50
C ALA A 296 -12.37 14.53 6.24
N LYS A 297 -11.93 15.42 5.34
CA LYS A 297 -12.73 16.51 4.79
C LYS A 297 -12.60 16.50 3.27
N GLY A 298 -13.64 16.05 2.59
CA GLY A 298 -13.78 16.08 1.14
C GLY A 298 -14.55 17.31 0.67
N LYS A 299 -14.17 17.85 -0.49
CA LYS A 299 -14.88 18.94 -1.17
C LYS A 299 -15.25 18.50 -2.59
N LYS A 300 -16.48 18.84 -2.98
CA LYS A 300 -16.97 18.73 -4.35
C LYS A 300 -16.36 19.81 -5.24
N ALA A 301 -16.53 19.67 -6.55
CA ALA A 301 -16.06 20.67 -7.52
C ALA A 301 -16.88 21.96 -7.46
N ASP A 302 -18.17 21.84 -7.15
CA ASP A 302 -19.02 22.98 -6.79
C ASP A 302 -18.56 23.58 -5.45
N PRO A 303 -18.08 24.85 -5.43
CA PRO A 303 -17.59 25.48 -4.21
C PRO A 303 -18.71 25.84 -3.22
N SER A 304 -19.97 25.90 -3.67
CA SER A 304 -21.13 26.19 -2.82
C SER A 304 -21.60 24.96 -2.03
N ALA A 305 -21.28 23.75 -2.52
CA ALA A 305 -21.62 22.51 -1.86
C ALA A 305 -20.89 22.37 -0.51
N GLU A 306 -21.63 21.98 0.51
CA GLU A 306 -21.03 21.69 1.82
C GLU A 306 -19.97 20.59 1.73
N ALA A 307 -18.93 20.70 2.56
CA ALA A 307 -17.88 19.70 2.63
C ALA A 307 -18.40 18.37 3.20
N LEU A 308 -18.01 17.27 2.56
CA LEU A 308 -18.22 15.93 3.08
C LEU A 308 -17.21 15.67 4.21
N LYS A 309 -17.66 15.19 5.35
CA LYS A 309 -16.82 14.82 6.50
C LYS A 309 -16.88 13.32 6.70
N MET A 310 -15.73 12.66 6.80
CA MET A 310 -15.65 11.25 7.21
C MET A 310 -15.16 11.16 8.65
N ARG A 311 -15.75 10.27 9.43
CA ARG A 311 -15.22 9.80 10.72
C ARG A 311 -15.32 8.28 10.77
N GLY A 312 -14.34 7.62 11.37
CA GLY A 312 -14.42 6.20 11.65
C GLY A 312 -13.36 5.74 12.62
N TRP A 313 -13.49 4.51 13.09
CA TRP A 313 -12.52 3.88 13.98
C TRP A 313 -12.45 2.38 13.71
N MET A 314 -11.30 1.79 14.04
CA MET A 314 -11.10 0.34 14.11
C MET A 314 -10.35 0.00 15.39
N LEU A 315 -10.67 -1.14 15.97
CA LEU A 315 -9.97 -1.77 17.09
C LEU A 315 -9.65 -3.21 16.69
N GLY A 316 -8.56 -3.75 17.22
CA GLY A 316 -8.23 -5.14 17.01
C GLY A 316 -7.26 -5.69 18.04
N VAL A 317 -7.23 -7.02 18.08
CA VAL A 317 -6.31 -7.81 18.89
C VAL A 317 -5.69 -8.88 17.99
N ASP A 318 -4.40 -9.15 18.17
CA ASP A 318 -3.70 -10.22 17.45
C ASP A 318 -3.01 -11.20 18.40
N HIS A 319 -2.89 -12.45 17.95
CA HIS A 319 -2.10 -13.50 18.57
C HIS A 319 -1.18 -14.15 17.54
N LYS A 320 0.12 -13.93 17.68
CA LYS A 320 1.18 -14.55 16.88
C LYS A 320 1.53 -15.90 17.49
N PHE A 321 1.16 -16.98 16.81
CA PHE A 321 1.59 -18.32 17.19
C PHE A 321 3.10 -18.47 17.01
N ASN A 322 3.63 -17.90 15.94
CA ASN A 322 5.06 -17.79 15.63
C ASN A 322 5.28 -16.65 14.60
N LYS A 323 6.51 -16.52 14.07
CA LYS A 323 6.84 -15.49 13.06
C LYS A 323 6.06 -15.63 11.74
N ASN A 324 5.52 -16.82 11.46
CA ASN A 324 4.84 -17.16 10.22
C ASN A 324 3.31 -17.12 10.35
N LEU A 325 2.75 -17.44 11.52
CA LEU A 325 1.31 -17.61 11.71
C LEU A 325 0.75 -16.65 12.77
N VAL A 326 -0.30 -15.92 12.40
CA VAL A 326 -1.04 -15.02 13.28
C VAL A 326 -2.54 -15.16 13.05
N ALA A 327 -3.29 -15.16 14.15
CA ALA A 327 -4.74 -14.98 14.14
C ALA A 327 -5.07 -13.63 14.78
N TYR A 328 -6.20 -13.04 14.39
CA TYR A 328 -6.62 -11.74 14.91
C TYR A 328 -8.14 -11.57 14.82
N VAL A 329 -8.65 -10.65 15.63
CA VAL A 329 -10.03 -10.16 15.55
C VAL A 329 -9.97 -8.65 15.43
N GLU A 330 -10.69 -8.10 14.46
CA GLU A 330 -10.77 -6.66 14.20
C GLU A 330 -12.22 -6.24 14.03
N GLY A 331 -12.55 -5.03 14.48
CA GLY A 331 -13.88 -4.46 14.34
C GLY A 331 -13.86 -2.95 14.29
N GLY A 332 -14.81 -2.36 13.59
CA GLY A 332 -14.87 -0.91 13.45
C GLY A 332 -16.15 -0.38 12.84
N LYS A 333 -16.29 0.95 12.88
CA LYS A 333 -17.38 1.67 12.24
C LYS A 333 -16.87 2.92 11.54
N GLY A 334 -17.52 3.30 10.45
CA GLY A 334 -17.21 4.51 9.71
C GLY A 334 -18.45 5.11 9.05
N LYS A 335 -18.47 6.44 8.92
CA LYS A 335 -19.54 7.15 8.23
C LYS A 335 -19.03 8.39 7.50
N VAL A 336 -19.78 8.79 6.48
CA VAL A 336 -19.62 10.06 5.78
C VAL A 336 -20.86 10.90 6.01
N THR A 337 -20.66 12.19 6.27
CA THR A 337 -21.74 13.15 6.50
C THR A 337 -21.58 14.41 5.66
N GLN A 338 -22.69 15.05 5.31
CA GLN A 338 -22.75 16.36 4.64
C GLN A 338 -24.04 17.08 5.11
N GLY A 339 -24.01 18.37 5.44
CA GLY A 339 -25.21 19.04 5.98
C GLY A 339 -25.71 18.48 7.30
N GLY A 340 -24.83 17.83 8.08
CA GLY A 340 -25.23 17.09 9.29
C GLY A 340 -25.92 15.74 9.03
N LYS A 341 -26.21 15.38 7.78
CA LYS A 341 -26.85 14.12 7.39
C LYS A 341 -25.83 13.04 7.11
N VAL A 342 -26.14 11.79 7.45
CA VAL A 342 -25.32 10.62 7.12
C VAL A 342 -25.61 10.18 5.68
N LEU A 343 -24.57 10.07 4.85
CA LEU A 343 -24.70 9.75 3.42
C LEU A 343 -24.60 8.24 3.13
N ASN A 344 -24.23 7.46 4.12
CA ASN A 344 -24.19 6.01 4.00
C ASN A 344 -25.58 5.40 3.79
N THR A 345 -25.61 4.16 3.31
CA THR A 345 -26.84 3.39 3.12
C THR A 345 -27.72 3.40 4.38
N ARG A 346 -29.01 3.67 4.20
CA ARG A 346 -30.01 3.78 5.28
C ARG A 346 -29.66 4.81 6.35
N GLU A 347 -28.84 5.81 6.02
CA GLU A 347 -28.39 6.88 6.92
C GLU A 347 -27.66 6.36 8.19
N LYS A 348 -27.06 5.16 8.10
CA LYS A 348 -26.39 4.50 9.21
C LYS A 348 -24.88 4.41 8.98
N ALA A 349 -24.11 4.45 10.07
CA ALA A 349 -22.69 4.17 9.98
C ALA A 349 -22.46 2.73 9.47
N ASN A 350 -21.52 2.58 8.54
CA ASN A 350 -21.04 1.28 8.10
C ASN A 350 -20.24 0.62 9.22
N HIS A 351 -20.33 -0.69 9.34
CA HIS A 351 -19.56 -1.52 10.27
C HIS A 351 -18.82 -2.61 9.52
N ARG A 352 -17.76 -3.08 10.15
CA ARG A 352 -17.00 -4.25 9.75
C ARG A 352 -16.52 -4.98 10.98
N VAL A 353 -16.66 -6.29 10.99
CA VAL A 353 -16.06 -7.21 11.96
C VAL A 353 -15.38 -8.32 11.19
N ALA A 354 -14.15 -8.67 11.56
CA ALA A 354 -13.38 -9.70 10.91
C ALA A 354 -12.68 -10.60 11.95
N VAL A 355 -12.72 -11.91 11.72
CA VAL A 355 -11.82 -12.88 12.34
C VAL A 355 -10.90 -13.38 11.24
N GLY A 356 -9.60 -13.19 11.42
CA GLY A 356 -8.64 -13.46 10.35
C GLY A 356 -7.49 -14.35 10.79
N VAL A 357 -6.94 -15.05 9.80
CA VAL A 357 -5.69 -15.81 9.91
C VAL A 357 -4.77 -15.41 8.76
N ARG A 358 -3.50 -15.18 9.08
CA ARG A 358 -2.45 -14.95 8.09
C ARG A 358 -1.27 -15.86 8.36
N MET A 359 -0.90 -16.60 7.32
CA MET A 359 0.31 -17.41 7.26
C MET A 359 1.30 -16.77 6.27
N LEU A 360 2.56 -16.66 6.65
CA LEU A 360 3.70 -16.27 5.82
C LEU A 360 4.59 -17.48 5.60
N PHE A 361 5.16 -17.63 4.41
CA PHE A 361 6.08 -18.72 4.07
C PHE A 361 7.16 -18.25 3.10
#